data_AF-A0AA92EUZ9-F1
#
_entry.id   AF-A0AA92EUZ9-F1
#
_cell.length_a   1.000
_cell.length_b   1.000
_cell.length_c   1.000
_cell.angle_alpha   90.00
_cell.angle_beta   90.00
_cell.angle_gamma   90.00
#
_symmetry.space_group_name_H-M   'P 1'
#
loop_
_entity.id
_entity.type
_entity.pdbx_description
1 polymer ?
#
loop_
_entity_poly.entity_id
_entity_poly.type
_entity_poly.pdbx_seq_one_letter_code
_entity_poly.pdbx_strand_id
1 'polypeptide(L)'
;MRQYTIKLKMLMLVGSMVFMAGCQPQTKSPEKTSEAPVLRYSNAKVCEFAQQLANLPTNPVNTAELRYLNEQWRDLNRTERMFRNSEADDSRAILSELNIALAHETAMLLQQAIAVAAEAYEQIEGLRAYASDPDNMKVPDSITRTLVNKLEDCCLNQLNGNATALVREEKNSALYNIGTFAYFINRDVNQILRNELSLSEYEARVAKASAALPPMPIETVSTAPTWAQCRSAE
;
A
#
# COMPACT_ATOMS: atom_id res chain seq x y z
N MET A 1 17.85 49.36 18.21
CA MET A 1 16.90 50.47 18.46
C MET A 1 17.06 51.52 17.38
N ARG A 2 16.06 51.71 16.52
CA ARG A 2 15.88 52.96 15.75
C ARG A 2 14.39 53.10 15.43
N GLN A 3 13.76 54.03 16.14
CA GLN A 3 12.39 54.51 15.96
C GLN A 3 12.37 55.71 15.00
N TYR A 4 11.13 56.08 14.64
CA TYR A 4 10.64 57.33 14.04
C TYR A 4 10.66 57.37 12.49
N THR A 5 9.60 57.75 11.76
CA THR A 5 8.36 58.45 12.15
C THR A 5 7.28 58.38 11.06
N ILE A 6 6.03 58.48 11.52
CA ILE A 6 4.73 58.65 10.84
C ILE A 6 4.58 60.00 10.10
N LYS A 7 3.83 60.06 8.98
CA LYS A 7 2.82 61.09 8.56
C LYS A 7 2.00 60.53 7.38
N LEU A 8 0.72 60.17 7.44
CA LEU A 8 -0.53 60.89 7.73
C LEU A 8 -0.87 62.05 6.75
N LYS A 9 -1.93 61.86 5.94
CA LYS A 9 -3.00 62.82 5.54
C LYS A 9 -4.07 62.04 4.73
N MET A 10 -5.32 61.87 5.20
CA MET A 10 -6.46 62.84 5.14
C MET A 10 -6.86 63.15 3.68
N LEU A 11 -8.11 63.16 3.21
CA LEU A 11 -9.45 63.17 3.81
C LEU A 11 -10.50 63.20 2.65
N MET A 12 -11.76 62.81 2.94
CA MET A 12 -13.04 63.39 2.41
C MET A 12 -13.40 63.24 0.91
N LEU A 13 -14.67 63.19 0.44
CA LEU A 13 -16.03 63.07 0.98
C LEU A 13 -16.99 62.93 -0.24
N VAL A 14 -17.91 61.95 -0.21
CA VAL A 14 -19.37 61.98 -0.48
C VAL A 14 -20.02 62.98 -1.47
N GLY A 15 -20.97 62.46 -2.28
CA GLY A 15 -22.14 63.16 -2.88
C GLY A 15 -22.17 63.04 -4.42
N SER A 16 -23.22 62.64 -5.13
CA SER A 16 -24.66 62.71 -4.86
C SER A 16 -25.46 61.82 -5.84
N MET A 17 -26.62 61.31 -5.38
CA MET A 17 -27.76 60.84 -6.20
C MET A 17 -28.37 62.04 -6.98
N VAL A 18 -29.22 61.99 -8.02
CA VAL A 18 -30.47 61.25 -8.36
C VAL A 18 -30.82 61.60 -9.83
N PHE A 19 -31.55 60.73 -10.56
CA PHE A 19 -32.76 60.96 -11.43
C PHE A 19 -32.89 59.78 -12.42
N MET A 20 -33.70 58.76 -12.12
CA MET A 20 -35.16 58.59 -12.39
C MET A 20 -35.51 58.15 -13.83
N ALA A 21 -35.98 56.90 -13.90
CA ALA A 21 -37.15 56.37 -14.65
C ALA A 21 -37.14 56.33 -16.20
N GLY A 22 -37.17 55.10 -16.70
CA GLY A 22 -37.75 54.71 -18.00
C GLY A 22 -38.09 53.21 -17.98
N CYS A 23 -39.38 52.87 -17.90
CA CYS A 23 -39.91 51.51 -17.87
C CYS A 23 -39.76 50.77 -19.20
N GLN A 24 -39.26 49.53 -19.17
CA GLN A 24 -39.82 48.40 -19.93
C GLN A 24 -39.25 47.07 -19.39
N PRO A 25 -40.08 46.11 -18.95
CA PRO A 25 -39.63 44.75 -18.71
C PRO A 25 -39.80 43.95 -20.00
N GLN A 26 -38.76 43.88 -20.83
CA GLN A 26 -38.70 42.84 -21.85
C GLN A 26 -38.05 41.59 -21.24
N THR A 27 -38.92 40.64 -20.92
CA THR A 27 -38.72 39.19 -21.06
C THR A 27 -37.29 38.70 -20.83
N LYS A 28 -37.01 38.31 -19.58
CA LYS A 28 -35.99 37.30 -19.30
C LYS A 28 -36.37 36.02 -20.06
N SER A 29 -35.63 35.67 -21.10
CA SER A 29 -35.51 34.27 -21.51
C SER A 29 -35.06 33.46 -20.30
N PRO A 30 -35.78 32.42 -19.85
CA PRO A 30 -35.15 31.36 -19.11
C PRO A 30 -34.57 30.42 -20.16
N GLU A 31 -33.42 30.77 -20.72
CA GLU A 31 -32.59 29.76 -21.36
C GLU A 31 -31.99 28.93 -20.21
N LYS A 32 -32.80 28.01 -19.68
CA LYS A 32 -32.30 26.87 -18.94
C LYS A 32 -31.65 25.96 -19.98
N THR A 33 -30.45 26.32 -20.43
CA THR A 33 -29.46 25.28 -20.69
C THR A 33 -29.21 24.61 -19.35
N SER A 34 -29.98 23.56 -19.09
CA SER A 34 -29.52 22.49 -18.24
C SER A 34 -28.22 22.01 -18.85
N GLU A 35 -27.09 22.60 -18.44
CA GLU A 35 -25.78 22.00 -18.68
C GLU A 35 -25.87 20.61 -18.10
N ALA A 36 -26.01 19.61 -18.98
CA ALA A 36 -25.85 18.23 -18.57
C ALA A 36 -24.51 18.15 -17.83
N PRO A 37 -24.46 17.50 -16.65
CA PRO A 37 -23.23 17.41 -15.88
C PRO A 37 -22.12 16.91 -16.81
N VAL A 38 -21.02 17.67 -16.91
CA VAL A 38 -19.88 17.30 -17.75
C VAL A 38 -19.34 15.97 -17.21
N LEU A 39 -19.70 14.88 -17.88
CA LEU A 39 -19.23 13.53 -17.58
C LEU A 39 -17.72 13.49 -17.85
N ARG A 40 -16.93 13.43 -16.78
CA ARG A 40 -15.47 13.36 -16.85
C ARG A 40 -15.05 11.90 -16.76
N TYR A 41 -14.82 11.29 -17.91
CA TYR A 41 -14.33 9.92 -17.99
C TYR A 41 -12.93 9.78 -17.37
N SER A 42 -12.70 8.62 -16.75
CA SER A 42 -11.40 8.18 -16.24
C SER A 42 -10.42 7.89 -17.39
N ASN A 43 -9.13 7.83 -17.06
CA ASN A 43 -8.12 7.40 -18.02
C ASN A 43 -8.38 5.95 -18.49
N ALA A 44 -8.09 5.63 -19.75
CA ALA A 44 -8.29 4.28 -20.30
C ALA A 44 -7.57 3.19 -19.49
N LYS A 45 -6.33 3.45 -19.03
CA LYS A 45 -5.59 2.50 -18.19
C LYS A 45 -6.21 2.32 -16.79
N VAL A 46 -6.77 3.39 -16.23
CA VAL A 46 -7.51 3.32 -14.96
C VAL A 46 -8.77 2.48 -15.12
N CYS A 47 -9.45 2.61 -16.26
CA CYS A 47 -10.60 1.77 -16.59
C CYS A 47 -10.24 0.30 -16.81
N GLU A 48 -9.12 0.03 -17.46
CA GLU A 48 -8.60 -1.33 -17.60
C GLU A 48 -8.30 -1.94 -16.22
N PHE A 49 -7.57 -1.21 -15.37
CA PHE A 49 -7.31 -1.64 -14.00
C PHE A 49 -8.61 -1.85 -13.19
N ALA A 50 -9.61 -0.98 -13.34
CA ALA A 50 -10.90 -1.14 -12.67
C ALA A 50 -11.62 -2.42 -13.11
N GLN A 51 -11.57 -2.75 -14.41
CA GLN A 51 -12.15 -3.98 -14.91
C GLN A 51 -11.36 -5.22 -14.44
N GLN A 52 -10.03 -5.15 -14.42
CA GLN A 52 -9.20 -6.25 -13.90
C GLN A 52 -9.48 -6.50 -12.41
N LEU A 53 -9.59 -5.44 -11.61
CA LEU A 53 -9.97 -5.54 -10.19
C LEU A 53 -11.38 -6.11 -10.01
N ALA A 54 -12.34 -5.69 -10.84
CA ALA A 54 -13.71 -6.22 -10.81
C ALA A 54 -13.79 -7.72 -11.18
N ASN A 55 -12.87 -8.19 -12.01
CA ASN A 55 -12.79 -9.60 -12.42
C ASN A 55 -12.02 -10.49 -11.43
N LEU A 56 -11.35 -9.90 -10.42
CA LEU A 56 -10.62 -10.65 -9.42
C LEU A 56 -11.57 -11.58 -8.66
N PRO A 57 -11.34 -12.90 -8.64
CA PRO A 57 -12.08 -13.80 -7.77
C PRO A 57 -11.83 -13.40 -6.31
N THR A 58 -12.89 -13.04 -5.59
CA THR A 58 -12.79 -12.50 -4.22
C THR A 58 -13.12 -13.52 -3.13
N ASN A 59 -13.52 -14.74 -3.49
CA ASN A 59 -13.75 -15.81 -2.51
C ASN A 59 -13.45 -17.22 -3.10
N PRO A 60 -12.27 -17.81 -2.81
CA PRO A 60 -11.14 -17.18 -2.12
C PRO A 60 -10.47 -16.11 -3.00
N VAL A 61 -9.87 -15.11 -2.37
CA VAL A 61 -9.08 -14.09 -3.09
C VAL A 61 -7.85 -14.74 -3.72
N ASN A 62 -7.66 -14.58 -5.03
CA ASN A 62 -6.43 -14.99 -5.69
C ASN A 62 -5.30 -14.00 -5.35
N THR A 63 -4.47 -14.36 -4.38
CA THR A 63 -3.37 -13.52 -3.86
C THR A 63 -2.30 -13.20 -4.91
N ALA A 64 -2.05 -14.10 -5.86
CA ALA A 64 -1.09 -13.87 -6.93
C ALA A 64 -1.56 -12.78 -7.90
N GLU A 65 -2.85 -12.81 -8.28
CA GLU A 65 -3.48 -11.76 -9.09
C GLU A 65 -3.59 -10.45 -8.31
N LEU A 66 -3.96 -10.52 -7.04
CA LEU A 66 -4.04 -9.34 -6.17
C LEU A 66 -2.69 -8.64 -6.03
N ARG A 67 -1.58 -9.38 -5.90
CA ARG A 67 -0.23 -8.80 -5.89
C ARG A 67 0.03 -8.02 -7.17
N TYR A 68 -0.32 -8.57 -8.32
CA TYR A 68 -0.15 -7.90 -9.61
C TYR A 68 -0.98 -6.61 -9.70
N LEU A 69 -2.23 -6.64 -9.23
CA LEU A 69 -3.10 -5.45 -9.16
C LEU A 69 -2.54 -4.37 -8.23
N ASN A 70 -1.93 -4.75 -7.10
CA ASN A 70 -1.26 -3.78 -6.21
C ASN A 70 -0.09 -3.07 -6.91
N GLU A 71 0.73 -3.79 -7.68
CA GLU A 71 1.84 -3.20 -8.44
C GLU A 71 1.33 -2.29 -9.56
N GLN A 72 0.32 -2.71 -10.32
CA GLN A 72 -0.30 -1.85 -11.33
C GLN A 72 -0.88 -0.57 -10.72
N TRP A 73 -1.60 -0.67 -9.60
CA TRP A 73 -2.13 0.49 -8.92
C TRP A 73 -1.01 1.46 -8.53
N ARG A 74 0.13 0.95 -8.05
CA ARG A 74 1.29 1.78 -7.73
C ARG A 74 1.84 2.52 -8.94
N ASP A 75 1.96 1.85 -10.07
CA ASP A 75 2.47 2.45 -11.31
C ASP A 75 1.52 3.53 -11.82
N LEU A 76 0.22 3.24 -11.87
CA LEU A 76 -0.80 4.20 -12.27
C LEU A 76 -0.87 5.41 -11.34
N ASN A 77 -0.69 5.23 -10.03
CA ASN A 77 -0.80 6.31 -9.05
C ASN A 77 0.47 7.17 -8.96
N ARG A 78 1.65 6.56 -8.80
CA ARG A 78 2.89 7.30 -8.52
C ARG A 78 3.71 7.61 -9.76
N THR A 79 3.86 6.62 -10.64
CA THR A 79 4.74 6.72 -11.80
C THR A 79 4.06 7.50 -12.90
N GLU A 80 2.84 7.11 -13.26
CA GLU A 80 2.10 7.70 -14.37
C GLU A 80 1.14 8.82 -13.93
N ARG A 81 0.73 8.85 -12.65
CA ARG A 81 -0.21 9.83 -12.09
C ARG A 81 -1.52 9.92 -12.86
N MET A 82 -2.05 8.77 -13.26
CA MET A 82 -3.23 8.65 -14.12
C MET A 82 -4.55 8.68 -13.34
N PHE A 83 -4.52 8.32 -12.06
CA PHE A 83 -5.69 8.42 -11.21
C PHE A 83 -6.04 9.88 -10.90
N ARG A 84 -7.34 10.17 -10.86
CA ARG A 84 -7.85 11.29 -10.05
C ARG A 84 -7.74 10.91 -8.58
N ASN A 85 -7.60 11.90 -7.70
CA ASN A 85 -7.45 11.66 -6.26
C ASN A 85 -8.55 10.73 -5.70
N SER A 86 -9.81 10.99 -6.01
CA SER A 86 -10.93 10.15 -5.54
C SER A 86 -10.84 8.71 -6.05
N GLU A 87 -10.42 8.50 -7.31
CA GLU A 87 -10.26 7.15 -7.87
C GLU A 87 -9.11 6.41 -7.19
N ALA A 88 -8.00 7.12 -6.92
CA ALA A 88 -6.87 6.55 -6.20
C ALA A 88 -7.28 6.13 -4.78
N ASP A 89 -8.05 6.97 -4.08
CA ASP A 89 -8.50 6.71 -2.71
C ASP A 89 -9.51 5.55 -2.67
N ASP A 90 -10.52 5.55 -3.54
CA ASP A 90 -11.54 4.49 -3.60
C ASP A 90 -10.93 3.14 -3.97
N SER A 91 -10.09 3.10 -5.02
CA SER A 91 -9.42 1.86 -5.43
C SER A 91 -8.42 1.37 -4.38
N ARG A 92 -7.74 2.29 -3.67
CA ARG A 92 -6.84 1.93 -2.58
C ARG A 92 -7.59 1.29 -1.42
N ALA A 93 -8.75 1.82 -1.07
CA ALA A 93 -9.60 1.26 -0.01
C ALA A 93 -10.01 -0.19 -0.35
N ILE A 94 -10.45 -0.43 -1.59
CA ILE A 94 -10.78 -1.80 -2.06
C ILE A 94 -9.56 -2.73 -1.96
N LEU A 95 -8.38 -2.27 -2.43
CA LEU A 95 -7.15 -3.07 -2.33
C LEU A 95 -6.73 -3.34 -0.89
N SER A 96 -6.88 -2.37 0.03
CA SER A 96 -6.59 -2.56 1.46
C SER A 96 -7.44 -3.67 2.08
N GLU A 97 -8.72 -3.72 1.77
CA GLU A 97 -9.62 -4.79 2.25
C GLU A 97 -9.19 -6.16 1.71
N LEU A 98 -8.86 -6.23 0.42
CA LEU A 98 -8.37 -7.46 -0.21
C LEU A 98 -6.99 -7.89 0.31
N ASN A 99 -6.14 -6.94 0.69
CA ASN A 99 -4.78 -7.18 1.20
C ASN A 99 -4.77 -7.94 2.55
N ILE A 100 -5.91 -8.09 3.23
CA ILE A 100 -6.03 -9.01 4.37
C ILE A 100 -5.68 -10.44 3.94
N ALA A 101 -6.20 -10.90 2.79
CA ALA A 101 -5.88 -12.23 2.27
C ALA A 101 -4.39 -12.38 1.92
N LEU A 102 -3.82 -11.35 1.31
CA LEU A 102 -2.39 -11.30 1.01
C LEU A 102 -1.53 -11.34 2.28
N ALA A 103 -1.97 -10.68 3.36
CA ALA A 103 -1.27 -10.67 4.64
C ALA A 103 -1.28 -12.06 5.31
N HIS A 104 -2.39 -12.80 5.24
CA HIS A 104 -2.46 -14.18 5.73
C HIS A 104 -1.55 -15.12 4.94
N GLU A 105 -1.56 -15.05 3.61
CA GLU A 105 -0.61 -15.80 2.77
C GLU A 105 0.83 -15.44 3.14
N THR A 106 1.14 -14.15 3.29
CA THR A 106 2.48 -13.68 3.67
C THR A 106 2.91 -14.21 5.03
N ALA A 107 2.00 -14.26 6.01
CA ALA A 107 2.28 -14.84 7.31
C ALA A 107 2.63 -16.34 7.21
N MET A 108 1.90 -17.10 6.38
CA MET A 108 2.22 -18.52 6.12
C MET A 108 3.60 -18.68 5.46
N LEU A 109 3.92 -17.85 4.47
CA LEU A 109 5.22 -17.86 3.80
C LEU A 109 6.37 -17.50 4.77
N LEU A 110 6.15 -16.55 5.68
CA LEU A 110 7.12 -16.21 6.73
C LEU A 110 7.38 -17.41 7.65
N GLN A 111 6.35 -18.17 8.04
CA GLN A 111 6.53 -19.39 8.83
C GLN A 111 7.36 -20.46 8.10
N GLN A 112 7.16 -20.61 6.79
CA GLN A 112 8.00 -21.49 5.97
C GLN A 112 9.46 -21.01 5.92
N ALA A 113 9.68 -19.70 5.72
CA ALA A 113 11.02 -19.12 5.73
C ALA A 113 11.72 -19.31 7.08
N ILE A 114 10.99 -19.16 8.19
CA ILE A 114 11.49 -19.43 9.55
C ILE A 114 11.90 -20.89 9.70
N ALA A 115 11.08 -21.85 9.28
CA ALA A 115 11.43 -23.27 9.36
C ALA A 115 12.71 -23.59 8.58
N VAL A 116 12.85 -23.03 7.37
CA VAL A 116 14.08 -23.17 6.57
C VAL A 116 15.28 -22.52 7.28
N ALA A 117 15.10 -21.34 7.89
CA ALA A 117 16.14 -20.67 8.65
C ALA A 117 16.54 -21.45 9.92
N ALA A 118 15.59 -22.10 10.58
CA ALA A 118 15.82 -22.94 11.76
C ALA A 118 16.71 -24.13 11.42
N GLU A 119 16.45 -24.82 10.30
CA GLU A 119 17.33 -25.91 9.84
C GLU A 119 18.77 -25.45 9.62
N ALA A 120 18.96 -24.26 9.02
CA ALA A 120 20.30 -23.70 8.81
C ALA A 120 20.95 -23.27 10.13
N TYR A 121 20.17 -22.71 11.05
CA TYR A 121 20.61 -22.29 12.38
C TYR A 121 21.11 -23.49 13.20
N GLU A 122 20.38 -24.61 13.23
CA GLU A 122 20.79 -25.82 13.95
C GLU A 122 22.12 -26.39 13.44
N GLN A 123 22.35 -26.37 12.12
CA GLN A 123 23.63 -26.79 11.54
C GLN A 123 24.78 -25.92 12.02
N ILE A 124 24.56 -24.61 12.15
CA ILE A 124 25.57 -23.66 12.65
C ILE A 124 25.83 -23.89 14.14
N GLU A 125 24.79 -24.05 14.95
CA GLU A 125 24.92 -24.33 16.39
C GLU A 125 25.69 -25.64 16.66
N GLY A 126 25.45 -26.67 15.84
CA GLY A 126 26.20 -27.92 15.91
C GLY A 126 27.70 -27.74 15.65
N LEU A 127 28.08 -26.80 14.79
CA LEU A 127 29.49 -26.46 14.54
C LEU A 127 30.07 -25.57 15.66
N ARG A 128 29.29 -24.59 16.15
CA ARG A 128 29.67 -23.69 17.24
C ARG A 128 30.04 -24.44 18.51
N ALA A 129 29.37 -25.57 18.80
CA ALA A 129 29.67 -26.41 19.96
C ALA A 129 31.12 -26.91 20.02
N TYR A 130 31.83 -26.96 18.89
CA TYR A 130 33.22 -27.41 18.79
C TYR A 130 34.21 -26.29 18.46
N ALA A 131 33.74 -25.04 18.34
CA ALA A 131 34.57 -23.90 18.00
C ALA A 131 35.31 -23.37 19.26
N SER A 132 36.54 -22.91 19.07
CA SER A 132 37.31 -22.24 20.14
C SER A 132 36.76 -20.86 20.50
N ASP A 133 36.06 -20.22 19.55
CA ASP A 133 35.35 -18.96 19.71
C ASP A 133 33.99 -19.06 18.99
N PRO A 134 32.97 -19.65 19.66
CA PRO A 134 31.66 -19.93 19.06
C PRO A 134 30.91 -18.67 18.62
N ASP A 135 31.05 -17.58 19.39
CA ASP A 135 30.30 -16.34 19.18
C ASP A 135 30.77 -15.60 17.93
N ASN A 136 32.06 -15.69 17.59
CA ASN A 136 32.63 -15.06 16.39
C ASN A 136 32.84 -16.03 15.23
N MET A 137 32.35 -17.27 15.34
CA MET A 137 32.47 -18.25 14.27
C MET A 137 31.72 -17.78 13.03
N LYS A 138 32.43 -17.68 11.90
CA LYS A 138 31.82 -17.35 10.61
C LYS A 138 30.90 -18.48 10.16
N VAL A 139 29.74 -18.11 9.63
CA VAL A 139 28.81 -19.04 8.99
C VAL A 139 29.47 -19.58 7.71
N PRO A 140 29.57 -20.91 7.52
CA PRO A 140 30.11 -21.48 6.29
C PRO A 140 29.29 -21.11 5.05
N ASP A 141 29.97 -20.73 3.96
CA ASP A 141 29.33 -20.33 2.69
C ASP A 141 28.40 -21.43 2.13
N SER A 142 28.71 -22.70 2.37
CA SER A 142 27.86 -23.83 1.95
C SER A 142 26.49 -23.81 2.62
N ILE A 143 26.42 -23.43 3.91
CA ILE A 143 25.17 -23.31 4.65
C ILE A 143 24.39 -22.09 4.14
N THR A 144 25.06 -20.94 3.99
CA THR A 144 24.43 -19.72 3.45
C THR A 144 23.84 -19.94 2.06
N ARG A 145 24.59 -20.56 1.14
CA ARG A 145 24.09 -20.87 -0.20
C ARG A 145 22.89 -21.83 -0.16
N THR A 146 22.95 -22.87 0.67
CA THR A 146 21.86 -23.83 0.79
C THR A 146 20.59 -23.16 1.32
N LEU A 147 20.74 -22.31 2.33
CA LEU A 147 19.65 -21.51 2.87
C LEU A 147 19.04 -20.58 1.82
N VAL A 148 19.85 -19.81 1.10
CA VAL A 148 19.36 -18.89 0.06
C VAL A 148 18.59 -19.66 -1.00
N ASN A 149 19.12 -20.78 -1.50
CA ASN A 149 18.43 -21.60 -2.49
C ASN A 149 17.07 -22.11 -1.97
N LYS A 150 17.03 -22.64 -0.74
CA LYS A 150 15.77 -23.10 -0.12
C LYS A 150 14.77 -21.95 0.07
N LEU A 151 15.25 -20.76 0.41
CA LEU A 151 14.40 -19.58 0.57
C LEU A 151 13.84 -19.11 -0.78
N GLU A 152 14.67 -19.09 -1.84
CA GLU A 152 14.24 -18.79 -3.21
C GLU A 152 13.21 -19.79 -3.73
N ASP A 153 13.43 -21.08 -3.47
CA ASP A 153 12.53 -22.16 -3.88
C ASP A 153 11.21 -22.17 -3.11
N CYS A 154 11.21 -21.79 -1.81
CA CYS A 154 9.98 -21.78 -1.01
C CYS A 154 9.12 -20.55 -1.31
N CYS A 155 9.69 -19.36 -1.15
CA CYS A 155 8.86 -18.25 -0.67
C CYS A 155 9.44 -16.85 -0.80
N LEU A 156 10.75 -16.68 -1.02
CA LEU A 156 11.40 -15.37 -1.00
C LEU A 156 10.85 -14.41 -2.09
N ASN A 157 10.58 -14.92 -3.28
CA ASN A 157 10.03 -14.13 -4.38
C ASN A 157 8.63 -13.60 -4.04
N GLN A 158 7.77 -14.46 -3.49
CA GLN A 158 6.42 -14.12 -3.07
C GLN A 158 6.44 -13.14 -1.90
N LEU A 159 7.29 -13.37 -0.89
CA LEU A 159 7.47 -12.46 0.25
C LEU A 159 7.87 -11.06 -0.21
N ASN A 160 8.86 -10.94 -1.09
CA ASN A 160 9.31 -9.65 -1.62
C ASN A 160 8.20 -8.91 -2.39
N GLY A 161 7.45 -9.64 -3.22
CA GLY A 161 6.33 -9.08 -3.98
C GLY A 161 5.19 -8.62 -3.09
N ASN A 162 4.86 -9.39 -2.04
CA ASN A 162 3.78 -9.06 -1.12
C ASN A 162 4.16 -7.92 -0.17
N ALA A 163 5.43 -7.85 0.24
CA ALA A 163 5.94 -6.89 1.21
C ALA A 163 5.60 -5.45 0.82
N THR A 164 5.77 -5.08 -0.45
CA THR A 164 5.61 -3.68 -0.88
C THR A 164 4.17 -3.19 -0.80
N ALA A 165 3.20 -4.06 -1.09
CA ALA A 165 1.78 -3.75 -0.92
C ALA A 165 1.48 -3.51 0.57
N LEU A 166 1.93 -4.43 1.43
CA LEU A 166 1.62 -4.44 2.86
C LEU A 166 2.29 -3.30 3.64
N VAL A 167 3.56 -2.94 3.37
CA VAL A 167 4.24 -1.81 4.05
C VAL A 167 3.71 -0.43 3.65
N ARG A 168 2.69 -0.37 2.80
CA ARG A 168 2.00 0.88 2.41
C ARG A 168 0.62 1.02 3.03
N GLU A 169 0.20 0.02 3.80
CA GLU A 169 -0.89 0.18 4.74
C GLU A 169 -0.48 1.16 5.85
N GLU A 170 -1.43 1.51 6.72
CA GLU A 170 -1.15 2.38 7.85
C GLU A 170 -0.04 1.80 8.73
N LYS A 171 0.95 2.61 9.11
CA LYS A 171 2.17 2.16 9.81
C LYS A 171 1.94 1.33 11.07
N ASN A 172 0.80 1.52 11.74
CA ASN A 172 0.47 0.82 12.98
C ASN A 172 -0.52 -0.34 12.77
N SER A 173 -0.91 -0.62 11.52
CA SER A 173 -1.80 -1.73 11.17
C SER A 173 -1.07 -3.08 11.25
N ALA A 174 -1.84 -4.15 11.47
CA ALA A 174 -1.30 -5.51 11.45
C ALA A 174 -0.72 -5.88 10.07
N LEU A 175 -1.34 -5.39 8.99
CA LEU A 175 -0.88 -5.62 7.62
C LEU A 175 0.51 -5.01 7.39
N TYR A 176 0.71 -3.76 7.81
CA TYR A 176 2.02 -3.10 7.73
C TYR A 176 3.11 -3.86 8.50
N ASN A 177 2.78 -4.37 9.68
CA ASN A 177 3.71 -5.14 10.49
C ASN A 177 4.14 -6.43 9.77
N ILE A 178 3.20 -7.20 9.22
CA ILE A 178 3.52 -8.41 8.42
C ILE A 178 4.34 -8.04 7.18
N GLY A 179 3.95 -6.96 6.48
CA GLY A 179 4.72 -6.45 5.35
C GLY A 179 6.15 -6.11 5.71
N THR A 180 6.39 -5.55 6.89
CA THR A 180 7.73 -5.19 7.37
C THR A 180 8.61 -6.41 7.60
N PHE A 181 8.06 -7.50 8.16
CA PHE A 181 8.81 -8.75 8.30
C PHE A 181 9.16 -9.34 6.93
N ALA A 182 8.21 -9.37 5.99
CA ALA A 182 8.47 -9.82 4.63
C ALA A 182 9.52 -8.95 3.92
N TYR A 183 9.46 -7.62 4.08
CA TYR A 183 10.38 -6.68 3.46
C TYR A 183 11.83 -6.85 3.94
N PHE A 184 12.01 -7.17 5.23
CA PHE A 184 13.33 -7.29 5.85
C PHE A 184 13.76 -8.74 6.13
N ILE A 185 13.10 -9.73 5.54
CA ILE A 185 13.38 -11.15 5.80
C ILE A 185 14.86 -11.50 5.59
N ASN A 186 15.49 -11.01 4.52
CA ASN A 186 16.90 -11.25 4.25
C ASN A 186 17.82 -10.64 5.32
N ARG A 187 17.48 -9.48 5.87
CA ARG A 187 18.23 -8.88 6.98
C ARG A 187 18.08 -9.75 8.23
N ASP A 188 16.84 -10.06 8.60
CA ASP A 188 16.51 -10.73 9.85
C ASP A 188 17.08 -12.16 9.88
N VAL A 189 16.97 -12.90 8.78
CA VAL A 189 17.59 -14.23 8.62
C VAL A 189 19.11 -14.15 8.79
N ASN A 190 19.78 -13.17 8.16
CA ASN A 190 21.23 -13.02 8.33
C ASN A 190 21.63 -12.67 9.77
N GLN A 191 20.83 -11.87 10.47
CA GLN A 191 21.06 -11.57 11.89
C GLN A 191 20.92 -12.83 12.75
N ILE A 192 19.96 -13.70 12.45
CA ILE A 192 19.79 -15.00 13.13
C ILE A 192 21.04 -15.88 12.97
N LEU A 193 21.53 -16.05 11.73
CA LEU A 193 22.72 -16.88 11.50
C LEU A 193 23.97 -16.32 12.22
N ARG A 194 24.04 -15.00 12.40
CA ARG A 194 25.14 -14.30 13.08
C ARG A 194 24.98 -14.19 14.60
N ASN A 195 23.94 -14.80 15.17
CA ASN A 195 23.62 -14.69 16.60
C ASN A 195 23.36 -13.24 17.07
N GLU A 196 22.98 -12.35 16.15
CA GLU A 196 22.60 -10.95 16.43
C GLU A 196 21.10 -10.83 16.77
N LEU A 197 20.31 -11.82 16.38
CA LEU A 197 18.89 -11.95 16.63
C LEU A 197 18.57 -13.39 17.03
N SER A 198 17.90 -13.61 18.15
CA SER A 198 17.48 -14.95 18.54
C SER A 198 16.38 -15.47 17.61
N LEU A 199 16.51 -16.73 17.16
CA LEU A 199 15.49 -17.41 16.35
C LEU A 199 14.13 -17.45 17.06
N SER A 200 14.12 -17.79 18.36
CA SER A 200 12.88 -17.89 19.14
C SER A 200 12.20 -16.54 19.35
N GLU A 201 12.99 -15.47 19.49
CA GLU A 201 12.45 -14.11 19.56
C GLU A 201 11.84 -13.69 18.22
N TYR A 202 12.49 -14.05 17.11
CA TYR A 202 11.97 -13.76 15.77
C TYR A 202 10.67 -14.52 15.50
N GLU A 203 10.62 -15.82 15.83
CA GLU A 203 9.41 -16.65 15.79
C GLU A 203 8.26 -16.02 16.57
N ALA A 204 8.52 -15.64 17.83
CA ALA A 204 7.51 -15.02 18.68
C ALA A 204 6.99 -13.69 18.10
N ARG A 205 7.87 -12.88 17.50
CA ARG A 205 7.51 -11.62 16.85
C ARG A 205 6.60 -11.85 15.64
N VAL A 206 6.93 -12.81 14.77
CA VAL A 206 6.11 -13.14 13.59
C VAL A 206 4.79 -13.77 14.01
N ALA A 207 4.79 -14.68 14.99
CA ALA A 207 3.57 -15.29 15.52
C ALA A 207 2.62 -14.24 16.12
N LYS A 208 3.16 -13.30 16.92
CA LYS A 208 2.38 -12.19 17.49
C LYS A 208 1.77 -11.30 16.41
N ALA A 209 2.53 -10.97 15.36
CA ALA A 209 2.02 -10.15 14.27
C ALA A 209 0.94 -10.90 13.46
N SER A 210 1.12 -12.20 13.24
CA SER A 210 0.16 -13.06 12.53
C SER A 210 -1.15 -13.15 13.32
N ALA A 211 -1.09 -13.29 14.64
CA ALA A 211 -2.25 -13.31 15.52
C ALA A 211 -3.00 -11.97 15.59
N ALA A 212 -2.35 -10.85 15.21
CA ALA A 212 -2.97 -9.53 15.16
C ALA A 212 -3.67 -9.25 13.83
N LEU A 213 -3.56 -10.13 12.83
CA LEU A 213 -4.23 -9.96 11.55
C LEU A 213 -5.76 -9.99 11.72
N PRO A 214 -6.49 -9.13 11.01
CA PRO A 214 -7.93 -9.26 10.89
C PRO A 214 -8.30 -10.67 10.40
N PRO A 215 -9.46 -11.23 10.78
CA PRO A 215 -9.91 -12.49 10.21
C PRO A 215 -10.02 -12.39 8.69
N MET A 216 -9.80 -13.50 8.00
CA MET A 216 -10.02 -13.58 6.56
C MET A 216 -11.44 -13.09 6.22
N PRO A 217 -11.61 -12.26 5.17
CA PRO A 217 -12.93 -11.81 4.76
C PRO A 217 -13.82 -13.02 4.43
N ILE A 218 -14.95 -13.14 5.14
CA ILE A 218 -15.96 -14.18 4.88
C ILE A 218 -16.95 -13.69 3.81
N GLU A 219 -17.16 -12.37 3.76
CA GLU A 219 -18.00 -11.70 2.79
C GLU A 219 -17.18 -11.27 1.56
N THR A 220 -17.85 -11.24 0.41
CA THR A 220 -17.25 -10.77 -0.84
C THR A 220 -17.03 -9.26 -0.77
N VAL A 221 -15.76 -8.83 -0.77
CA VAL A 221 -15.40 -7.42 -0.96
C VAL A 221 -15.94 -6.96 -2.31
N SER A 222 -16.69 -5.85 -2.32
CA SER A 222 -17.20 -5.28 -3.57
C SER A 222 -16.04 -4.70 -4.39
N THR A 223 -15.72 -5.33 -5.50
CA THR A 223 -14.71 -4.87 -6.47
C THR A 223 -15.33 -4.19 -7.68
N ALA A 224 -16.62 -3.87 -7.63
CA ALA A 224 -17.34 -3.27 -8.74
C ALA A 224 -16.63 -1.99 -9.24
N PRO A 225 -16.52 -1.76 -10.55
CA PRO A 225 -15.74 -0.66 -11.11
C PRO A 225 -16.45 0.69 -11.02
N THR A 226 -17.43 0.84 -10.12
CA THR A 226 -18.30 2.02 -9.99
C THR A 226 -17.55 3.28 -9.55
N TRP A 227 -16.35 3.14 -9.01
CA TRP A 227 -15.45 4.22 -8.63
C TRP A 227 -14.73 4.84 -9.85
N ALA A 228 -14.67 4.14 -10.98
CA ALA A 228 -14.14 4.65 -12.25
C ALA A 228 -15.28 5.00 -13.22
N GLN A 229 -15.17 6.14 -13.89
CA GLN A 229 -16.13 6.55 -14.92
C GLN A 229 -15.61 6.14 -16.30
N CYS A 230 -15.92 4.91 -16.69
CA CYS A 230 -15.45 4.35 -17.95
C CYS A 230 -16.46 4.57 -19.08
N ARG A 231 -15.95 4.78 -20.30
CA ARG A 231 -16.81 4.72 -21.48
C ARG A 231 -17.28 3.27 -21.63
N SER A 232 -18.56 3.07 -21.84
CA SER A 232 -19.08 1.77 -22.28
C SER A 232 -18.31 1.37 -23.53
N ALA A 233 -17.72 0.17 -23.53
CA ALA A 233 -16.87 -0.32 -24.62
C ALA A 233 -17.55 -0.08 -25.98
N GLU A 234 -16.87 0.66 -26.86
CA GLU A 234 -17.15 0.66 -28.31
C GLU A 234 -16.52 -0.57 -28.95
#